data_AF-A0A940BEE0-F1
#
_entry.id   AF-A0A940BEE0-F1
#
_cell.length_a   1.000
_cell.length_b   1.000
_cell.length_c   1.000
_cell.angle_alpha   90.00
_cell.angle_beta   90.00
_cell.angle_gamma   90.00
#
_symmetry.space_group_name_H-M   'P 1'
#
loop_
_entity.id
_entity.type
_entity.pdbx_description
1 polymer ?
#
loop_
_entity_poly.entity_id
_entity_poly.type
_entity_poly.pdbx_seq_one_letter_code
_entity_poly.pdbx_strand_id
1 'polypeptide(L)'
;SSGAKASDIPTALSTYFGFKASSHCEYRENYTTQGWADYIYNELAEGRPVIYSGSKASSGHAFICDGYDGEGMFHINWGWNGMSNGYFLLNVLNPDQQGTGAANEAYGYIYSQYIVAGIEPGEDYNEFALTAGDVALNGAVTTRASSTEYFKATVTGYFYNYTGQEMGVSFGWGLYEGETLLSTLYSANGILPSGSYFPSRNQELSFGRNITSGTYRIVPIYSMMYFTNWYPCKGADVNYIEVTIDGNTCTVTGHGSAGERNYIVNAITHQGALYHGHPVDLAVNLTNDGYSHDDLLYMFVNNSFYSTGLVGLEHGETGDIGFRFLPTTPGDYTCKFSFNQDGSDPLCQTTVTIDEMPAYDLSGTCEVLNVTDVANRIITSDTFSIRLTITNNGTENYDDDITVMLYKNTSGSSGSLAQTVNRAIMLAPGETTAIEIDLDNVIDGWDYFAFAFYYSNGQSQTLTNTQFYTIVFPEVPQIVRGDVNGDNAVDISDATMLINYLLSGNADGINLENANCDLNGGVDISDATTLINYLLNGTWP
;
A
#
# COMPACT_ATOMS: atom_id res chain seq x y z
N SER A 1 -12.34 -15.97 10.59
CA SER A 1 -12.72 -14.56 10.78
C SER A 1 -12.40 -14.17 12.21
N SER A 2 -11.52 -13.20 12.40
CA SER A 2 -11.24 -12.58 13.71
C SER A 2 -11.38 -11.06 13.56
N GLY A 3 -12.04 -10.41 14.52
CA GLY A 3 -12.21 -8.95 14.57
C GLY A 3 -11.07 -8.22 15.29
N ALA A 4 -9.84 -8.76 15.25
CA ALA A 4 -8.67 -8.07 15.79
C ALA A 4 -8.32 -6.89 14.86
N LYS A 5 -8.02 -5.72 15.43
CA LYS A 5 -7.71 -4.53 14.63
C LYS A 5 -6.27 -4.63 14.15
N ALA A 6 -5.98 -4.27 12.90
CA ALA A 6 -4.60 -4.21 12.44
C ALA A 6 -3.77 -3.16 13.22
N SER A 7 -4.42 -2.25 13.95
CA SER A 7 -3.77 -1.35 14.91
C SER A 7 -3.11 -2.05 16.11
N ASP A 8 -3.45 -3.30 16.42
CA ASP A 8 -2.83 -4.06 17.50
C ASP A 8 -1.53 -4.74 17.06
N ILE A 9 -1.27 -4.79 15.74
CA ILE A 9 -0.13 -5.49 15.13
C ILE A 9 1.22 -4.87 15.52
N PRO A 10 1.44 -3.54 15.51
CA PRO A 10 2.72 -2.95 15.91
C PRO A 10 3.20 -3.40 17.31
N THR A 11 2.29 -3.36 18.28
CA THR A 11 2.57 -3.79 19.65
C THR A 11 2.86 -5.29 19.70
N ALA A 12 2.12 -6.10 18.95
CA ALA A 12 2.34 -7.54 18.91
C ALA A 12 3.70 -7.90 18.28
N LEU A 13 4.07 -7.26 17.16
CA LEU A 13 5.34 -7.44 16.45
C LEU A 13 6.55 -7.22 17.37
N SER A 14 6.54 -6.10 18.09
CA SER A 14 7.62 -5.75 19.02
C SER A 14 7.61 -6.58 20.32
N THR A 15 6.43 -6.94 20.83
CA THR A 15 6.33 -7.65 22.13
C THR A 15 6.60 -9.15 22.03
N TYR A 16 6.20 -9.78 20.91
CA TYR A 16 6.16 -11.25 20.81
C TYR A 16 6.96 -11.84 19.64
N PHE A 17 7.32 -11.05 18.64
CA PHE A 17 7.87 -11.56 17.37
C PHE A 17 9.27 -11.04 17.03
N GLY A 18 9.93 -10.29 17.92
CA GLY A 18 11.32 -9.87 17.74
C GLY A 18 11.54 -8.82 16.64
N PHE A 19 10.52 -8.00 16.36
CA PHE A 19 10.60 -6.86 15.44
C PHE A 19 10.88 -5.57 16.20
N LYS A 20 11.44 -4.58 15.50
CA LYS A 20 11.72 -3.26 16.07
C LYS A 20 10.41 -2.56 16.44
N ALA A 21 10.47 -1.72 17.47
CA ALA A 21 9.36 -0.82 17.83
C ALA A 21 9.09 0.27 16.77
N SER A 22 9.89 0.31 15.69
CA SER A 22 9.64 1.14 14.51
C SER A 22 8.36 0.75 13.78
N SER A 23 7.78 -0.43 14.02
CA SER A 23 6.48 -0.75 13.44
C SER A 23 5.43 0.21 14.00
N HIS A 24 4.65 0.86 13.15
CA HIS A 24 3.64 1.82 13.57
C HIS A 24 2.48 1.87 12.57
N CYS A 25 1.34 2.40 13.03
CA CYS A 25 0.21 2.64 12.14
C CYS A 25 0.36 3.98 11.46
N GLU A 26 0.15 3.97 10.15
CA GLU A 26 0.01 5.18 9.37
C GLU A 26 -1.35 5.23 8.70
N TYR A 27 -1.98 6.40 8.73
CA TYR A 27 -3.36 6.56 8.27
C TYR A 27 -3.37 7.35 6.97
N ARG A 28 -4.11 6.86 5.97
CA ARG A 28 -4.17 7.48 4.64
C ARG A 28 -4.57 8.95 4.69
N GLU A 29 -5.45 9.32 5.62
CA GLU A 29 -5.94 10.69 5.83
C GLU A 29 -4.87 11.71 6.24
N ASN A 30 -3.67 11.26 6.62
CA ASN A 30 -2.54 12.14 6.98
C ASN A 30 -1.62 12.45 5.80
N TYR A 31 -1.92 11.96 4.59
CA TYR A 31 -1.03 12.01 3.44
C TYR A 31 -1.77 12.41 2.17
N THR A 32 -1.05 13.05 1.27
CA THR A 32 -1.50 13.27 -0.12
C THR A 32 -1.58 11.93 -0.86
N THR A 33 -2.27 11.84 -2.01
CA THR A 33 -2.26 10.58 -2.79
C THR A 33 -0.85 10.16 -3.19
N GLN A 34 -0.05 11.10 -3.72
CA GLN A 34 1.33 10.84 -4.08
C GLN A 34 2.20 10.58 -2.85
N GLY A 35 2.05 11.36 -1.77
CA GLY A 35 2.83 11.20 -0.54
C GLY A 35 2.54 9.87 0.16
N TRP A 36 1.31 9.38 0.06
CA TRP A 36 0.94 8.05 0.53
C TRP A 36 1.55 6.93 -0.32
N ALA A 37 1.46 7.07 -1.65
CA ALA A 37 2.09 6.14 -2.59
C ALA A 37 3.61 6.12 -2.41
N ASP A 38 4.26 7.29 -2.29
CA ASP A 38 5.69 7.45 -2.03
C ASP A 38 6.08 6.84 -0.71
N TYR A 39 5.29 7.03 0.36
CA TYR A 39 5.57 6.43 1.66
C TYR A 39 5.60 4.90 1.57
N ILE A 40 4.58 4.30 0.94
CA ILE A 40 4.51 2.85 0.77
C ILE A 40 5.60 2.36 -0.18
N TYR A 41 5.85 3.08 -1.27
CA TYR A 41 6.94 2.78 -2.19
C TYR A 41 8.29 2.78 -1.47
N ASN A 42 8.55 3.74 -0.59
CA ASN A 42 9.80 3.83 0.16
C ASN A 42 9.95 2.66 1.16
N GLU A 43 8.86 2.20 1.78
CA GLU A 43 8.89 0.96 2.57
C GLU A 43 9.29 -0.25 1.71
N LEU A 44 8.66 -0.40 0.54
CA LEU A 44 8.95 -1.49 -0.40
C LEU A 44 10.38 -1.41 -0.96
N ALA A 45 10.87 -0.22 -1.29
CA ALA A 45 12.23 0.01 -1.79
C ALA A 45 13.29 -0.37 -0.76
N GLU A 46 12.96 -0.26 0.53
CA GLU A 46 13.79 -0.71 1.65
C GLU A 46 13.56 -2.19 2.01
N GLY A 47 12.83 -2.94 1.18
CA GLY A 47 12.56 -4.37 1.39
C GLY A 47 11.56 -4.67 2.50
N ARG A 48 10.71 -3.70 2.86
CA ARG A 48 9.68 -3.85 3.91
C ARG A 48 8.27 -3.86 3.29
N PRO A 49 7.63 -5.04 3.12
CA PRO A 49 6.21 -5.12 2.81
C PRO A 49 5.37 -4.44 3.89
N VAL A 50 4.29 -3.78 3.49
CA VAL A 50 3.36 -3.12 4.43
C VAL A 50 2.09 -3.94 4.60
N ILE A 51 1.60 -4.02 5.84
CA ILE A 51 0.27 -4.59 6.11
C ILE A 51 -0.72 -3.47 5.87
N TYR A 52 -1.57 -3.59 4.86
CA TYR A 52 -2.54 -2.59 4.48
C TYR A 52 -3.92 -2.99 4.98
N SER A 53 -4.65 -2.03 5.53
CA SER A 53 -6.02 -2.22 6.01
C SER A 53 -6.92 -1.17 5.38
N GLY A 54 -8.11 -1.60 4.96
CA GLY A 54 -9.13 -0.72 4.41
C GLY A 54 -10.51 -1.28 4.67
N SER A 55 -11.52 -0.43 4.58
CA SER A 55 -12.90 -0.81 4.81
C SER A 55 -13.81 -0.46 3.65
N LYS A 56 -14.92 -1.17 3.59
CA LYS A 56 -16.16 -0.87 2.87
C LYS A 56 -17.18 -0.39 3.90
N ALA A 57 -18.32 0.11 3.45
CA ALA A 57 -19.39 0.59 4.35
C ALA A 57 -19.84 -0.46 5.39
N SER A 58 -19.75 -1.76 5.07
CA SER A 58 -20.19 -2.85 5.97
C SER A 58 -19.10 -3.82 6.44
N SER A 59 -17.85 -3.73 5.96
CA SER A 59 -16.79 -4.69 6.31
C SER A 59 -15.38 -4.13 6.12
N GLY A 60 -14.46 -4.45 7.04
CA GLY A 60 -13.03 -4.17 6.93
C GLY A 60 -12.24 -5.39 6.48
N HIS A 61 -11.12 -5.18 5.77
CA HIS A 61 -10.19 -6.24 5.41
C HIS A 61 -8.74 -5.75 5.51
N ALA A 62 -7.87 -6.66 5.90
CA ALA A 62 -6.42 -6.43 5.93
C ALA A 62 -5.75 -7.36 4.93
N PHE A 63 -4.78 -6.83 4.21
CA PHE A 63 -4.05 -7.45 3.11
C PHE A 63 -2.60 -6.95 3.14
N ILE A 64 -1.75 -7.50 2.28
CA ILE A 64 -0.33 -7.13 2.21
C ILE A 64 -0.11 -6.36 0.92
N CYS A 65 0.65 -5.27 0.98
CA CYS A 65 1.25 -4.65 -0.19
C CYS A 65 2.75 -4.95 -0.17
N ASP A 66 3.23 -5.64 -1.19
CA ASP A 66 4.57 -6.25 -1.25
C ASP A 66 5.28 -6.00 -2.59
N GLY A 67 4.75 -5.12 -3.45
CA GLY A 67 5.39 -4.81 -4.73
C GLY A 67 4.89 -3.54 -5.39
N TYR A 68 5.65 -3.06 -6.37
CA TYR A 68 5.36 -1.88 -7.19
C TYR A 68 5.82 -2.16 -8.63
N ASP A 69 5.02 -1.81 -9.63
CA ASP A 69 5.28 -2.14 -11.03
C ASP A 69 6.20 -1.16 -11.77
N GLY A 70 6.50 0.00 -11.16
CA GLY A 70 7.27 1.07 -11.81
C GLY A 70 6.41 2.05 -12.62
N GLU A 71 5.12 1.79 -12.78
CA GLU A 71 4.17 2.59 -13.59
C GLU A 71 3.04 3.19 -12.75
N GLY A 72 3.05 3.00 -11.42
CA GLY A 72 2.11 3.64 -10.49
C GLY A 72 1.18 2.67 -9.77
N MET A 73 1.25 1.37 -10.06
CA MET A 73 0.41 0.37 -9.40
C MET A 73 1.19 -0.46 -8.37
N PHE A 74 0.49 -0.84 -7.31
CA PHE A 74 1.01 -1.58 -6.18
C PHE A 74 0.49 -3.00 -6.20
N HIS A 75 1.37 -3.98 -6.01
CA HIS A 75 0.98 -5.37 -5.87
C HIS A 75 0.30 -5.57 -4.52
N ILE A 76 -0.90 -6.16 -4.55
CA ILE A 76 -1.71 -6.45 -3.37
C ILE A 76 -1.91 -7.96 -3.26
N ASN A 77 -1.51 -8.51 -2.11
CA ASN A 77 -1.84 -9.85 -1.68
C ASN A 77 -3.02 -9.81 -0.71
N TRP A 78 -4.20 -10.24 -1.17
CA TRP A 78 -5.44 -10.16 -0.41
C TRP A 78 -5.55 -11.18 0.73
N GLY A 79 -4.59 -12.09 0.86
CA GLY A 79 -4.63 -13.17 1.86
C GLY A 79 -5.65 -14.27 1.53
N TRP A 80 -6.05 -14.39 0.26
CA TRP A 80 -7.05 -15.37 -0.21
C TRP A 80 -6.43 -16.50 -1.05
N ASN A 81 -5.25 -16.98 -0.63
CA ASN A 81 -4.48 -18.01 -1.35
C ASN A 81 -4.20 -17.64 -2.81
N GLY A 82 -3.90 -16.36 -3.06
CA GLY A 82 -3.57 -15.82 -4.38
C GLY A 82 -4.78 -15.38 -5.23
N MET A 83 -6.00 -15.71 -4.81
CA MET A 83 -7.22 -15.22 -5.46
C MET A 83 -7.29 -13.69 -5.42
N SER A 84 -7.40 -13.08 -6.61
CA SER A 84 -7.44 -11.63 -6.86
C SER A 84 -6.16 -10.86 -6.52
N ASN A 85 -5.06 -11.53 -6.20
CA ASN A 85 -3.77 -10.86 -6.11
C ASN A 85 -3.43 -10.22 -7.47
N GLY A 86 -2.80 -9.06 -7.43
CA GLY A 86 -2.51 -8.31 -8.65
C GLY A 86 -2.09 -6.88 -8.34
N TYR A 87 -1.94 -6.09 -9.39
CA TYR A 87 -1.54 -4.69 -9.32
C TYR A 87 -2.77 -3.79 -9.29
N PHE A 88 -2.81 -2.89 -8.30
CA PHE A 88 -3.91 -1.98 -8.05
C PHE A 88 -3.39 -0.56 -7.82
N LEU A 89 -4.18 0.43 -8.21
CA LEU A 89 -4.00 1.78 -7.68
C LEU A 89 -4.48 1.79 -6.22
N LEU A 90 -3.75 2.45 -5.31
CA LEU A 90 -4.09 2.49 -3.88
C LEU A 90 -5.43 3.23 -3.60
N ASN A 91 -5.88 4.07 -4.54
CA ASN A 91 -7.19 4.72 -4.52
C ASN A 91 -8.32 3.86 -5.17
N VAL A 92 -7.99 2.72 -5.79
CA VAL A 92 -8.92 1.78 -6.43
C VAL A 92 -8.64 0.33 -5.99
N LEU A 93 -8.80 0.07 -4.68
CA LEU A 93 -8.57 -1.24 -4.07
C LEU A 93 -9.81 -2.15 -4.17
N ASN A 94 -10.18 -2.53 -5.40
CA ASN A 94 -11.37 -3.33 -5.68
C ASN A 94 -11.02 -4.68 -6.36
N PRO A 95 -11.03 -5.82 -5.64
CA PRO A 95 -10.71 -7.12 -6.23
C PRO A 95 -11.86 -7.67 -7.09
N ASP A 96 -11.51 -8.29 -8.23
CA ASP A 96 -12.48 -8.87 -9.18
C ASP A 96 -13.30 -10.03 -8.57
N GLN A 97 -12.76 -10.76 -7.59
CA GLN A 97 -13.43 -11.84 -6.85
C GLN A 97 -13.09 -11.76 -5.36
N GLN A 98 -14.05 -12.09 -4.49
CA GLN A 98 -13.93 -11.86 -3.04
C GLN A 98 -13.86 -13.16 -2.23
N GLY A 99 -12.94 -13.21 -1.26
CA GLY A 99 -12.73 -14.36 -0.38
C GLY A 99 -13.66 -14.41 0.84
N THR A 100 -13.52 -15.48 1.64
CA THR A 100 -14.34 -15.70 2.84
C THR A 100 -14.07 -14.62 3.90
N GLY A 101 -15.08 -13.81 4.23
CA GLY A 101 -14.98 -12.70 5.20
C GLY A 101 -15.17 -11.30 4.59
N ALA A 102 -15.19 -11.21 3.26
CA ALA A 102 -15.51 -9.99 2.53
C ALA A 102 -17.04 -9.77 2.42
N ALA A 103 -17.48 -8.52 2.51
CA ALA A 103 -18.86 -8.15 2.21
C ALA A 103 -19.05 -7.91 0.70
N ASN A 104 -20.05 -8.56 0.11
CA ASN A 104 -20.45 -8.44 -1.31
C ASN A 104 -21.06 -7.06 -1.59
N GLU A 105 -20.22 -6.05 -1.74
CA GLU A 105 -20.62 -4.70 -2.14
C GLU A 105 -19.75 -4.20 -3.31
N ALA A 106 -20.33 -3.30 -4.12
CA ALA A 106 -19.72 -2.69 -5.30
C ALA A 106 -18.60 -1.67 -5.00
N TYR A 107 -18.16 -1.59 -3.74
CA TYR A 107 -17.08 -0.72 -3.27
C TYR A 107 -15.80 -1.53 -3.03
N GLY A 108 -14.65 -0.95 -3.37
CA GLY A 108 -13.34 -1.43 -2.93
C GLY A 108 -13.05 -1.10 -1.46
N TYR A 109 -11.94 -1.60 -0.92
CA TYR A 109 -11.48 -1.34 0.45
C TYR A 109 -10.83 0.05 0.59
N ILE A 110 -11.63 1.09 0.32
CA ILE A 110 -11.17 2.47 0.16
C ILE A 110 -11.50 3.41 1.33
N TYR A 111 -12.26 2.94 2.33
CA TYR A 111 -12.61 3.73 3.51
C TYR A 111 -11.66 3.46 4.68
N SER A 112 -11.39 4.49 5.51
CA SER A 112 -10.59 4.39 6.75
C SER A 112 -9.30 3.58 6.55
N GLN A 113 -8.57 3.89 5.48
CA GLN A 113 -7.36 3.18 5.11
C GLN A 113 -6.22 3.50 6.08
N TYR A 114 -5.47 2.47 6.47
CA TYR A 114 -4.23 2.62 7.22
C TYR A 114 -3.29 1.46 6.91
N ILE A 115 -2.00 1.68 7.08
CA ILE A 115 -0.97 0.65 6.98
C ILE A 115 -0.31 0.42 8.32
N VAL A 116 0.30 -0.75 8.49
CA VAL A 116 1.39 -0.97 9.43
C VAL A 116 2.68 -0.96 8.64
N ALA A 117 3.49 0.06 8.89
CA ALA A 117 4.77 0.30 8.24
C ALA A 117 5.92 0.23 9.27
N GLY A 118 7.17 0.29 8.80
CA GLY A 118 8.36 0.23 9.65
C GLY A 118 8.61 -1.16 10.23
N ILE A 119 8.09 -2.21 9.57
CA ILE A 119 8.25 -3.61 9.99
C ILE A 119 9.68 -4.05 9.64
N GLU A 120 10.56 -4.02 10.64
CA GLU A 120 11.96 -4.41 10.49
C GLU A 120 12.37 -5.37 11.62
N PRO A 121 13.14 -6.43 11.34
CA PRO A 121 13.72 -7.28 12.39
C PRO A 121 14.68 -6.49 13.31
N GLY A 122 14.69 -6.79 14.62
CA GLY A 122 15.65 -6.24 15.59
C GLY A 122 15.00 -5.52 16.78
N GLU A 123 15.81 -4.91 17.65
CA GLU A 123 15.33 -4.07 18.75
C GLU A 123 15.86 -2.64 18.57
N ASP A 124 15.01 -1.65 18.86
CA ASP A 124 15.23 -0.19 18.88
C ASP A 124 15.09 0.62 17.58
N TYR A 125 13.92 1.27 17.43
CA TYR A 125 13.78 2.69 17.06
C TYR A 125 12.36 3.15 17.41
N ASN A 126 12.20 4.37 17.94
CA ASN A 126 10.89 4.96 18.17
C ASN A 126 10.94 6.44 17.79
N GLU A 127 10.36 6.79 16.64
CA GLU A 127 10.10 8.17 16.27
C GLU A 127 8.67 8.54 16.70
N PHE A 128 8.56 9.08 17.91
CA PHE A 128 7.27 9.49 18.45
C PHE A 128 6.96 10.93 18.04
N ALA A 129 6.04 11.11 17.08
CA ALA A 129 5.57 12.42 16.63
C ALA A 129 4.07 12.63 16.87
N LEU A 130 3.68 13.85 17.28
CA LEU A 130 2.27 14.26 17.24
C LEU A 130 1.85 14.57 15.81
N THR A 131 0.60 14.27 15.47
CA THR A 131 0.00 14.59 14.16
C THR A 131 -0.84 15.86 14.26
N ALA A 132 -0.66 16.79 13.32
CA ALA A 132 -1.46 18.01 13.21
C ALA A 132 -2.69 17.75 12.34
N GLY A 133 -3.84 18.33 12.73
CA GLY A 133 -5.05 18.31 11.92
C GLY A 133 -5.92 19.55 12.15
N ASP A 134 -6.83 19.80 11.20
CA ASP A 134 -7.83 20.88 11.24
C ASP A 134 -7.24 22.26 11.54
N VAL A 135 -6.12 22.58 10.87
CA VAL A 135 -5.50 23.90 10.96
C VAL A 135 -6.33 24.93 10.18
N ALA A 136 -6.72 26.00 10.85
CA ALA A 136 -7.57 27.03 10.28
C ALA A 136 -7.14 28.44 10.72
N LEU A 137 -7.26 29.41 9.81
CA LEU A 137 -7.13 30.84 10.12
C LEU A 137 -8.52 31.42 10.42
N ASN A 138 -8.74 31.88 11.66
CA ASN A 138 -10.02 32.47 12.08
C ASN A 138 -10.00 34.01 12.07
N GLY A 139 -8.83 34.62 11.86
CA GLY A 139 -8.70 36.07 11.75
C GLY A 139 -7.23 36.50 11.80
N ALA A 140 -6.94 37.69 11.26
CA ALA A 140 -5.60 38.26 11.27
C ALA A 140 -5.61 39.79 11.42
N VAL A 141 -4.59 40.33 12.07
CA VAL A 141 -4.24 41.75 12.05
C VAL A 141 -3.03 41.92 11.14
N THR A 142 -3.28 42.41 9.94
CA THR A 142 -2.34 42.42 8.81
C THR A 142 -1.52 43.70 8.67
N THR A 143 -1.64 44.62 9.63
CA THR A 143 -0.89 45.88 9.64
C THR A 143 -0.32 46.16 11.03
N ARG A 144 0.82 46.84 11.08
CA ARG A 144 1.50 47.27 12.32
C ARG A 144 2.10 48.67 12.18
N ALA A 145 2.33 49.39 13.28
CA ALA A 145 2.85 50.76 13.21
C ALA A 145 4.36 50.83 12.90
N SER A 146 5.12 49.83 13.35
CA SER A 146 6.56 49.70 13.07
C SER A 146 7.01 48.24 13.07
N SER A 147 8.19 47.97 12.52
CA SER A 147 8.80 46.63 12.53
C SER A 147 9.06 46.07 13.93
N THR A 148 9.05 46.92 14.97
CA THR A 148 9.24 46.51 16.36
C THR A 148 7.95 46.02 17.04
N GLU A 149 6.82 46.08 16.34
CA GLU A 149 5.53 45.57 16.78
C GLU A 149 5.19 44.24 16.09
N TYR A 150 4.22 43.52 16.67
CA TYR A 150 3.75 42.23 16.17
C TYR A 150 2.55 42.41 15.24
N PHE A 151 2.45 41.53 14.25
CA PHE A 151 1.18 41.16 13.64
C PHE A 151 0.45 40.16 14.55
N LYS A 152 -0.82 39.89 14.26
CA LYS A 152 -1.58 38.86 14.96
C LYS A 152 -2.29 37.92 14.01
N ALA A 153 -2.36 36.64 14.38
CA ALA A 153 -3.20 35.65 13.74
C ALA A 153 -3.96 34.88 14.81
N THR A 154 -5.25 34.63 14.58
CA THR A 154 -6.07 33.77 15.42
C THR A 154 -6.25 32.46 14.69
N VAL A 155 -5.75 31.37 15.27
CA VAL A 155 -5.69 30.06 14.61
C VAL A 155 -6.45 29.00 15.39
N THR A 156 -6.92 27.98 14.69
CA THR A 156 -7.33 26.70 15.29
C THR A 156 -6.42 25.60 14.78
N GLY A 157 -6.17 24.57 15.59
CA GLY A 157 -5.49 23.34 15.18
C GLY A 157 -5.60 22.26 16.26
N TYR A 158 -5.43 21.00 15.86
CA TYR A 158 -5.54 19.84 16.74
C TYR A 158 -4.24 19.03 16.68
N PHE A 159 -3.84 18.52 17.85
CA PHE A 159 -2.58 17.82 18.04
C PHE A 159 -2.90 16.40 18.52
N TYR A 160 -2.91 15.44 17.60
CA TYR A 160 -3.27 14.06 17.85
C TYR A 160 -2.06 13.22 18.26
N ASN A 161 -2.28 12.30 19.20
CA ASN A 161 -1.31 11.26 19.53
C ASN A 161 -1.77 9.92 18.95
N TYR A 162 -1.15 9.52 17.84
CA TYR A 162 -1.37 8.22 17.21
C TYR A 162 -0.20 7.24 17.42
N THR A 163 0.69 7.51 18.37
CA THR A 163 1.92 6.74 18.58
C THR A 163 1.73 5.37 19.23
N GLY A 164 0.49 4.96 19.52
CA GLY A 164 0.22 3.68 20.19
C GLY A 164 0.41 3.72 21.71
N GLN A 165 1.02 4.77 22.28
CA GLN A 165 1.29 4.89 23.71
C GLN A 165 0.97 6.29 24.27
N GLU A 166 0.87 6.39 25.61
CA GLU A 166 0.71 7.68 26.29
C GLU A 166 2.02 8.47 26.28
N MET A 167 1.94 9.78 26.00
CA MET A 167 3.11 10.64 25.91
C MET A 167 2.96 11.91 26.75
N GLY A 168 4.01 12.27 27.49
CA GLY A 168 4.18 13.62 28.04
C GLY A 168 4.81 14.52 26.99
N VAL A 169 4.10 15.56 26.56
CA VAL A 169 4.52 16.45 25.47
C VAL A 169 4.30 17.92 25.79
N SER A 170 5.12 18.76 25.17
CA SER A 170 4.83 20.17 24.91
C SER A 170 4.35 20.30 23.47
N PHE A 171 3.33 21.09 23.20
CA PHE A 171 2.77 21.30 21.86
C PHE A 171 2.38 22.76 21.65
N GLY A 172 2.29 23.20 20.40
CA GLY A 172 1.85 24.55 20.09
C GLY A 172 2.20 24.99 18.68
N TRP A 173 2.60 26.26 18.54
CA TRP A 173 2.79 26.89 17.23
C TRP A 173 4.17 27.52 17.13
N GLY A 174 4.89 27.24 16.04
CA GLY A 174 6.21 27.78 15.72
C GLY A 174 6.18 28.65 14.46
N LEU A 175 7.03 29.66 14.40
CA LEU A 175 7.26 30.46 13.20
C LEU A 175 8.52 29.96 12.49
N TYR A 176 8.40 29.63 11.21
CA TYR A 176 9.46 29.08 10.37
C TYR A 176 9.79 29.98 9.18
N GLU A 177 11.07 29.99 8.80
CA GLU A 177 11.56 30.45 7.49
C GLU A 177 12.22 29.24 6.81
N GLY A 178 11.62 28.77 5.71
CA GLY A 178 11.95 27.44 5.17
C GLY A 178 11.79 26.35 6.25
N GLU A 179 12.84 25.57 6.48
CA GLU A 179 12.90 24.51 7.50
C GLU A 179 13.45 24.99 8.86
N THR A 180 13.78 26.28 8.99
CA THR A 180 14.38 26.82 10.21
C THR A 180 13.30 27.40 11.14
N LEU A 181 13.19 26.85 12.35
CA LEU A 181 12.35 27.41 13.40
C LEU A 181 12.97 28.72 13.93
N LEU A 182 12.29 29.84 13.71
CA LEU A 182 12.71 31.15 14.20
C LEU A 182 12.28 31.39 15.65
N SER A 183 11.05 31.00 16.00
CA SER A 183 10.50 31.21 17.35
C SER A 183 9.27 30.36 17.64
N THR A 184 9.14 29.90 18.89
CA THR A 184 7.87 29.35 19.42
C THR A 184 6.91 30.51 19.73
N LEU A 185 5.76 30.54 19.05
CA LEU A 185 4.73 31.57 19.22
C LEU A 185 3.76 31.26 20.36
N TYR A 186 3.49 29.99 20.57
CA TYR A 186 2.65 29.47 21.65
C TYR A 186 3.09 28.05 22.00
N SER A 187 2.99 27.70 23.27
CA SER A 187 3.19 26.33 23.74
C SER A 187 2.35 26.04 24.98
N ALA A 188 1.85 24.81 25.08
CA ALA A 188 1.24 24.22 26.27
C ALA A 188 1.85 22.85 26.54
N ASN A 189 1.74 22.38 27.78
CA ASN A 189 2.19 21.06 28.19
C ASN A 189 0.98 20.17 28.49
N GLY A 190 1.11 18.88 28.20
CA GLY A 190 0.08 17.92 28.54
C GLY A 190 0.58 16.48 28.47
N ILE A 191 -0.16 15.59 29.13
CA ILE A 191 0.00 14.15 28.98
C ILE A 191 -1.15 13.71 28.08
N LEU A 192 -0.81 13.05 26.97
CA LEU A 192 -1.77 12.70 25.92
C LEU A 192 -1.80 11.17 25.75
N PRO A 193 -2.90 10.50 26.13
CA PRO A 193 -3.09 9.08 25.83
C PRO A 193 -3.10 8.81 24.32
N SER A 194 -2.73 7.59 23.93
CA SER A 194 -2.87 7.14 22.53
C SER A 194 -4.31 7.27 22.04
N GLY A 195 -4.49 7.70 20.79
CA GLY A 195 -5.78 7.95 20.15
C GLY A 195 -6.51 9.22 20.61
N SER A 196 -5.89 10.03 21.48
CA SER A 196 -6.45 11.29 21.97
C SER A 196 -5.82 12.51 21.28
N TYR A 197 -6.39 13.69 21.50
CA TYR A 197 -5.86 14.94 20.95
C TYR A 197 -5.92 16.12 21.93
N PHE A 198 -5.06 17.12 21.71
CA PHE A 198 -5.21 18.44 22.29
C PHE A 198 -5.76 19.44 21.28
N PRO A 199 -6.82 20.19 21.62
CA PRO A 199 -7.31 21.25 20.76
C PRO A 199 -6.64 22.60 21.11
N SER A 200 -6.14 23.31 20.12
CA SER A 200 -5.79 24.74 20.19
C SER A 200 -6.89 25.52 19.46
N ARG A 201 -7.88 26.04 20.20
CA ARG A 201 -9.05 26.72 19.59
C ARG A 201 -8.91 28.23 19.69
N ASN A 202 -9.05 28.94 18.56
CA ASN A 202 -8.99 30.40 18.51
C ASN A 202 -7.77 30.98 19.24
N GLN A 203 -6.62 30.33 19.09
CA GLN A 203 -5.37 30.75 19.71
C GLN A 203 -4.86 32.01 19.00
N GLU A 204 -4.81 33.12 19.74
CA GLU A 204 -4.16 34.34 19.24
C GLU A 204 -2.64 34.18 19.34
N LEU A 205 -1.96 34.37 18.20
CA LEU A 205 -0.51 34.30 18.04
C LEU A 205 0.02 35.68 17.67
N SER A 206 1.08 36.12 18.35
CA SER A 206 1.79 37.35 18.02
C SER A 206 3.10 37.03 17.31
N PHE A 207 3.30 37.51 16.08
CA PHE A 207 4.45 37.15 15.23
C PHE A 207 5.03 38.35 14.46
N GLY A 208 6.20 38.16 13.85
CA GLY A 208 6.77 39.12 12.89
C GLY A 208 7.61 40.25 13.49
N ARG A 209 7.72 40.41 14.82
CA ARG A 209 8.51 41.48 15.44
C ARG A 209 9.99 41.37 15.08
N ASN A 210 10.57 42.46 14.58
CA ASN A 210 11.95 42.57 14.13
C ASN A 210 12.34 41.55 13.04
N ILE A 211 11.36 41.06 12.28
CA ILE A 211 11.55 40.15 11.15
C ILE A 211 11.50 40.94 9.84
N THR A 212 12.36 40.58 8.89
CA THR A 212 12.48 41.19 7.56
C THR A 212 11.29 40.83 6.66
N SER A 213 11.04 41.61 5.60
CA SER A 213 10.08 41.21 4.57
C SER A 213 10.48 39.85 3.97
N GLY A 214 9.50 39.00 3.70
CA GLY A 214 9.71 37.62 3.24
C GLY A 214 8.50 36.73 3.47
N THR A 215 8.63 35.46 3.11
CA THR A 215 7.58 34.44 3.28
C THR A 215 7.96 33.48 4.41
N TYR A 216 7.01 33.23 5.31
CA TYR A 216 7.16 32.46 6.53
C TYR A 216 5.98 31.51 6.71
N ARG A 217 6.14 30.50 7.56
CA ARG A 217 5.07 29.57 7.94
C ARG A 217 4.87 29.58 9.44
N ILE A 218 3.61 29.61 9.90
CA ILE A 218 3.24 29.28 11.27
C ILE A 218 2.79 27.83 11.29
N VAL A 219 3.53 26.99 12.02
CA VAL A 219 3.50 25.53 11.92
C VAL A 219 3.13 24.93 13.27
N PRO A 220 2.22 23.94 13.35
CA PRO A 220 2.04 23.11 14.53
C PRO A 220 3.34 22.39 14.90
N ILE A 221 3.78 22.54 16.14
CA ILE A 221 5.04 21.95 16.65
C ILE A 221 4.80 21.19 17.95
N TYR A 222 5.70 20.25 18.23
CA TYR A 222 5.76 19.53 19.49
C TYR A 222 7.20 19.38 20.00
N SER A 223 7.32 19.08 21.29
CA SER A 223 8.55 18.66 21.95
C SER A 223 8.19 17.60 22.98
N MET A 224 9.09 16.67 23.25
CA MET A 224 8.94 15.79 24.40
C MET A 224 9.00 16.62 25.69
N MET A 225 8.14 16.30 26.66
CA MET A 225 8.14 17.01 27.93
C MET A 225 9.54 16.92 28.56
N TYR A 226 10.03 18.06 29.05
CA TYR A 226 11.40 18.25 29.58
C TYR A 226 12.54 18.30 28.55
N PHE A 227 12.25 18.17 27.26
CA PHE A 227 13.19 18.47 26.18
C PHE A 227 12.97 19.88 25.63
N THR A 228 14.04 20.49 25.13
CA THR A 228 14.02 21.88 24.61
C THR A 228 13.95 21.96 23.09
N ASN A 229 14.13 20.83 22.39
CA ASN A 229 14.11 20.79 20.94
C ASN A 229 12.67 20.66 20.44
N TRP A 230 12.28 21.56 19.55
CA TRP A 230 10.96 21.56 18.93
C TRP A 230 11.05 20.97 17.53
N TYR A 231 10.04 20.17 17.21
CA TYR A 231 9.89 19.51 15.91
C TYR A 231 8.52 19.88 15.34
N PRO A 232 8.39 20.02 14.01
CA PRO A 232 7.09 20.06 13.36
C PRO A 232 6.26 18.82 13.74
N CYS A 233 4.97 19.00 13.95
CA CYS A 233 4.06 17.86 13.99
C CYS A 233 4.02 17.18 12.62
N LYS A 234 3.70 15.89 12.59
CA LYS A 234 3.38 15.19 11.36
C LYS A 234 2.17 15.84 10.67
N GLY A 235 2.23 15.97 9.34
CA GLY A 235 1.18 16.64 8.54
C GLY A 235 1.23 18.17 8.59
N ALA A 236 2.24 18.76 9.24
CA ALA A 236 2.41 20.22 9.33
C ALA A 236 2.97 20.87 8.05
N ASP A 237 3.39 20.05 7.08
CA ASP A 237 3.71 20.42 5.70
C ASP A 237 2.45 20.78 4.89
N VAL A 238 1.28 20.25 5.26
CA VAL A 238 -0.02 20.58 4.66
C VAL A 238 -0.97 21.32 5.61
N ASN A 239 -0.73 21.25 6.93
CA ASN A 239 -1.49 21.95 7.98
C ASN A 239 -0.66 23.09 8.61
N TYR A 240 -0.65 24.27 7.99
CA TYR A 240 0.09 25.45 8.44
C TYR A 240 -0.59 26.76 8.04
N ILE A 241 -0.10 27.89 8.55
CA ILE A 241 -0.51 29.22 8.09
C ILE A 241 0.65 29.85 7.33
N GLU A 242 0.44 30.21 6.07
CA GLU A 242 1.41 30.98 5.30
C GLU A 242 1.30 32.46 5.65
N VAL A 243 2.46 33.12 5.80
CA VAL A 243 2.56 34.54 6.10
C VAL A 243 3.57 35.18 5.16
N THR A 244 3.14 36.14 4.35
CA THR A 244 4.06 36.97 3.56
C THR A 244 4.09 38.39 4.14
N ILE A 245 5.24 38.81 4.65
CA ILE A 245 5.46 40.13 5.25
C ILE A 245 6.08 41.05 4.20
N ASP A 246 5.49 42.23 4.04
CA ASP A 246 6.06 43.36 3.31
C ASP A 246 6.08 44.61 4.21
N GLY A 247 7.22 44.83 4.86
CA GLY A 247 7.46 45.93 5.77
C GLY A 247 6.51 45.92 6.98
N ASN A 248 5.54 46.83 6.95
CA ASN A 248 4.54 47.02 8.01
C ASN A 248 3.18 46.38 7.70
N THR A 249 3.09 45.62 6.61
CA THR A 249 1.89 44.89 6.19
C THR A 249 2.21 43.41 5.98
N CYS A 250 1.21 42.54 6.05
CA CYS A 250 1.35 41.14 5.66
C CYS A 250 0.07 40.57 5.03
N THR A 251 0.23 39.49 4.27
CA THR A 251 -0.86 38.56 3.94
C THR A 251 -0.73 37.32 4.82
N VAL A 252 -1.88 36.76 5.22
CA VAL A 252 -1.95 35.58 6.07
C VAL A 252 -2.99 34.64 5.46
N THR A 253 -2.58 33.42 5.14
CA THR A 253 -3.41 32.40 4.46
C THR A 253 -3.35 31.12 5.26
N GLY A 254 -4.51 30.50 5.55
CA GLY A 254 -4.55 29.21 6.22
C GLY A 254 -4.48 28.06 5.21
N HIS A 255 -3.65 27.07 5.48
CA HIS A 255 -3.52 25.83 4.72
C HIS A 255 -3.80 24.68 5.70
N GLY A 256 -4.93 24.01 5.51
CA GLY A 256 -5.40 22.94 6.39
C GLY A 256 -6.84 22.55 6.09
N SER A 257 -7.34 21.48 6.68
CA SER A 257 -8.57 20.76 6.30
C SER A 257 -9.92 21.47 6.54
N ALA A 258 -9.96 22.80 6.75
CA ALA A 258 -11.14 23.52 7.25
C ALA A 258 -11.69 24.63 6.32
N GLY A 259 -11.89 24.35 5.02
CA GLY A 259 -12.59 25.27 4.11
C GLY A 259 -13.41 24.61 3.00
N GLU A 260 -13.90 25.38 2.02
CA GLU A 260 -14.89 24.91 1.04
C GLU A 260 -14.28 24.00 -0.05
N ARG A 261 -15.01 22.93 -0.38
CA ARG A 261 -14.69 22.01 -1.48
C ARG A 261 -14.84 22.72 -2.82
N ASN A 262 -13.79 22.69 -3.66
CA ASN A 262 -13.83 23.27 -5.01
C ASN A 262 -12.94 22.44 -5.96
N TYR A 263 -13.56 21.62 -6.82
CA TYR A 263 -12.83 20.82 -7.81
C TYR A 263 -13.18 21.26 -9.22
N ILE A 264 -12.16 21.44 -10.04
CA ILE A 264 -12.27 21.71 -11.47
C ILE A 264 -12.17 20.39 -12.21
N VAL A 265 -13.16 20.09 -13.05
CA VAL A 265 -13.13 18.88 -13.89
C VAL A 265 -12.41 19.21 -15.19
N ASN A 266 -11.27 18.57 -15.41
CA ASN A 266 -10.45 18.79 -16.61
C ASN A 266 -10.89 17.87 -17.76
N ALA A 267 -11.09 16.59 -17.46
CA ALA A 267 -11.48 15.58 -18.43
C ALA A 267 -12.14 14.37 -17.78
N ILE A 268 -12.91 13.62 -18.57
CA ILE A 268 -13.29 12.24 -18.25
C ILE A 268 -12.75 11.38 -19.39
N THR A 269 -11.91 10.41 -19.05
CA THR A 269 -11.30 9.50 -20.01
C THR A 269 -11.73 8.06 -19.71
N HIS A 270 -11.61 7.19 -20.70
CA HIS A 270 -11.78 5.75 -20.54
C HIS A 270 -10.59 5.02 -21.15
N GLN A 271 -10.33 3.81 -20.66
CA GLN A 271 -9.33 2.91 -21.21
C GLN A 271 -9.96 1.56 -21.57
N GLY A 272 -9.35 0.84 -22.51
CA GLY A 272 -9.81 -0.46 -22.96
C GLY A 272 -10.92 -0.42 -24.00
N ALA A 273 -11.28 -1.61 -24.49
CA ALA A 273 -12.33 -1.80 -25.47
C ALA A 273 -13.72 -1.62 -24.85
N LEU A 274 -14.61 -0.92 -25.56
CA LEU A 274 -15.96 -0.60 -25.08
C LEU A 274 -16.97 -1.63 -25.57
N TYR A 275 -16.86 -2.87 -25.11
CA TYR A 275 -17.80 -3.94 -25.42
C TYR A 275 -18.60 -4.36 -24.18
N HIS A 276 -19.82 -4.85 -24.41
CA HIS A 276 -20.56 -5.47 -23.31
C HIS A 276 -19.84 -6.74 -22.83
N GLY A 277 -19.88 -7.01 -21.52
CA GLY A 277 -19.15 -8.10 -20.89
C GLY A 277 -17.69 -7.77 -20.54
N HIS A 278 -17.17 -6.60 -20.97
CA HIS A 278 -15.85 -6.12 -20.59
C HIS A 278 -15.93 -5.01 -19.55
N PRO A 279 -15.09 -5.02 -18.50
CA PRO A 279 -15.00 -3.90 -17.59
C PRO A 279 -14.55 -2.63 -18.33
N VAL A 280 -15.25 -1.54 -18.06
CA VAL A 280 -14.91 -0.20 -18.55
C VAL A 280 -14.26 0.55 -17.40
N ASP A 281 -13.01 0.93 -17.60
CA ASP A 281 -12.27 1.80 -16.71
C ASP A 281 -12.44 3.26 -17.13
N LEU A 282 -12.86 4.08 -16.19
CA LEU A 282 -13.04 5.53 -16.32
C LEU A 282 -12.09 6.25 -15.38
N ALA A 283 -11.51 7.35 -15.84
CA ALA A 283 -10.74 8.27 -15.02
C ALA A 283 -11.34 9.67 -15.13
N VAL A 284 -11.71 10.24 -13.99
CA VAL A 284 -12.12 11.65 -13.88
C VAL A 284 -10.90 12.46 -13.46
N ASN A 285 -10.37 13.26 -14.37
CA ASN A 285 -9.24 14.14 -14.08
C ASN A 285 -9.75 15.41 -13.39
N LEU A 286 -9.31 15.63 -12.16
CA LEU A 286 -9.73 16.75 -11.32
C LEU A 286 -8.51 17.59 -10.94
N THR A 287 -8.70 18.91 -10.84
CA THR A 287 -7.81 19.82 -10.11
C THR A 287 -8.51 20.27 -8.84
N ASN A 288 -7.86 20.15 -7.68
CA ASN A 288 -8.39 20.71 -6.44
C ASN A 288 -8.04 22.20 -6.36
N ASP A 289 -9.02 23.07 -6.55
CA ASP A 289 -8.92 24.53 -6.39
C ASP A 289 -9.57 24.99 -5.06
N GLY A 290 -9.81 24.04 -4.15
CA GLY A 290 -10.30 24.22 -2.80
C GLY A 290 -9.25 23.80 -1.78
N TYR A 291 -9.68 23.38 -0.60
CA TYR A 291 -8.78 22.91 0.46
C TYR A 291 -8.42 21.44 0.27
N SER A 292 -7.25 21.04 0.76
CA SER A 292 -6.85 19.63 0.82
C SER A 292 -7.78 18.84 1.74
N HIS A 293 -8.50 17.87 1.18
CA HIS A 293 -9.35 16.94 1.92
C HIS A 293 -9.45 15.61 1.17
N ASP A 294 -9.60 14.52 1.92
CA ASP A 294 -9.98 13.23 1.36
C ASP A 294 -11.50 13.21 1.14
N ASP A 295 -11.94 13.42 -0.09
CA ASP A 295 -13.34 13.41 -0.47
C ASP A 295 -13.75 12.11 -1.15
N LEU A 296 -15.05 11.78 -1.10
CA LEU A 296 -15.60 10.64 -1.81
C LEU A 296 -16.43 11.11 -3.00
N LEU A 297 -15.99 10.70 -4.19
CA LEU A 297 -16.72 10.92 -5.43
C LEU A 297 -17.50 9.66 -5.78
N TYR A 298 -18.83 9.76 -5.80
CA TYR A 298 -19.75 8.67 -6.09
C TYR A 298 -20.05 8.62 -7.59
N MET A 299 -19.86 7.47 -8.21
CA MET A 299 -20.25 7.20 -9.59
C MET A 299 -21.62 6.53 -9.64
N PHE A 300 -22.45 7.01 -10.56
CA PHE A 300 -23.75 6.46 -10.91
C PHE A 300 -23.76 6.09 -12.38
N VAL A 301 -24.26 4.90 -12.69
CA VAL A 301 -24.45 4.41 -14.05
C VAL A 301 -25.96 4.34 -14.31
N ASN A 302 -26.44 5.09 -15.31
CA ASN A 302 -27.87 5.23 -15.62
C ASN A 302 -28.72 5.58 -14.38
N ASN A 303 -28.22 6.52 -13.57
CA ASN A 303 -28.79 6.98 -12.28
C ASN A 303 -28.83 5.95 -11.15
N SER A 304 -28.32 4.73 -11.35
CA SER A 304 -28.11 3.78 -10.26
C SER A 304 -26.73 4.00 -9.68
N PHE A 305 -26.63 4.10 -8.35
CA PHE A 305 -25.34 4.12 -7.67
C PHE A 305 -24.52 2.89 -8.09
N TYR A 306 -23.23 3.07 -8.41
CA TYR A 306 -22.37 2.01 -8.90
C TYR A 306 -21.12 1.82 -8.03
N SER A 307 -20.26 2.83 -7.93
CA SER A 307 -19.00 2.76 -7.19
C SER A 307 -18.60 4.12 -6.61
N THR A 308 -17.54 4.15 -5.81
CA THR A 308 -16.99 5.37 -5.21
C THR A 308 -15.49 5.41 -5.46
N GLY A 309 -14.94 6.59 -5.71
CA GLY A 309 -13.51 6.85 -5.78
C GLY A 309 -13.09 7.84 -4.70
N LEU A 310 -11.93 7.62 -4.09
CA LEU A 310 -11.32 8.55 -3.14
C LEU A 310 -10.63 9.67 -3.92
N VAL A 311 -11.00 10.92 -3.63
CA VAL A 311 -10.37 12.14 -4.12
C VAL A 311 -9.41 12.62 -3.04
N GLY A 312 -8.15 12.25 -3.17
CA GLY A 312 -7.08 12.67 -2.26
C GLY A 312 -6.11 13.62 -2.94
N LEU A 313 -6.63 14.71 -3.50
CA LEU A 313 -5.84 15.72 -4.20
C LEU A 313 -5.61 16.91 -3.27
N GLU A 314 -4.37 17.34 -3.14
CA GLU A 314 -4.00 18.53 -2.39
C GLU A 314 -4.44 19.82 -3.11
N HIS A 315 -4.50 20.93 -2.37
CA HIS A 315 -4.72 22.24 -2.99
C HIS A 315 -3.72 22.51 -4.13
N GLY A 316 -4.27 22.81 -5.31
CA GLY A 316 -3.54 23.03 -6.56
C GLY A 316 -3.13 21.75 -7.31
N GLU A 317 -3.29 20.57 -6.71
CA GLU A 317 -2.95 19.29 -7.32
C GLU A 317 -3.97 18.90 -8.38
N THR A 318 -3.49 18.21 -9.41
CA THR A 318 -4.30 17.61 -10.47
C THR A 318 -4.05 16.12 -10.54
N GLY A 319 -5.10 15.31 -10.59
CA GLY A 319 -4.96 13.87 -10.69
C GLY A 319 -6.24 13.15 -11.13
N ASP A 320 -6.08 11.87 -11.44
CA ASP A 320 -7.14 11.00 -11.94
C ASP A 320 -7.82 10.23 -10.81
N ILE A 321 -9.15 10.31 -10.78
CA ILE A 321 -9.99 9.50 -9.90
C ILE A 321 -10.57 8.35 -10.72
N GLY A 322 -10.10 7.14 -10.44
CA GLY A 322 -10.44 5.93 -11.18
C GLY A 322 -11.77 5.31 -10.76
N PHE A 323 -12.52 4.81 -11.73
CA PHE A 323 -13.77 4.10 -11.56
C PHE A 323 -13.86 2.94 -12.56
N ARG A 324 -14.55 1.87 -12.18
CA ARG A 324 -14.79 0.71 -13.05
C ARG A 324 -16.26 0.34 -13.06
N PHE A 325 -16.82 0.02 -14.22
CA PHE A 325 -18.13 -0.63 -14.34
C PHE A 325 -18.16 -1.71 -15.42
N LEU A 326 -19.01 -2.72 -15.24
CA LEU A 326 -19.20 -3.83 -16.17
C LEU A 326 -20.56 -3.70 -16.90
N PRO A 327 -20.61 -3.18 -18.14
CA PRO A 327 -21.80 -3.25 -18.97
C PRO A 327 -22.13 -4.69 -19.34
N THR A 328 -23.42 -5.06 -19.34
CA THR A 328 -23.88 -6.41 -19.69
C THR A 328 -24.63 -6.47 -21.03
N THR A 329 -24.96 -5.30 -21.59
CA THR A 329 -25.65 -5.15 -22.86
C THR A 329 -25.03 -3.99 -23.64
N PRO A 330 -25.05 -4.02 -25.00
CA PRO A 330 -24.66 -2.87 -25.79
C PRO A 330 -25.63 -1.70 -25.59
N GLY A 331 -25.14 -0.48 -25.83
CA GLY A 331 -25.90 0.76 -25.75
C GLY A 331 -25.19 1.88 -24.99
N ASP A 332 -25.90 2.99 -24.82
CA ASP A 332 -25.36 4.17 -24.15
C ASP A 332 -25.53 4.09 -22.63
N TYR A 333 -24.43 4.24 -21.91
CA TYR A 333 -24.38 4.29 -20.45
C TYR A 333 -24.03 5.70 -20.00
N THR A 334 -24.94 6.33 -19.24
CA THR A 334 -24.66 7.63 -18.61
C THR A 334 -23.92 7.42 -17.30
N CYS A 335 -22.66 7.87 -17.25
CA CYS A 335 -21.81 7.83 -16.07
C CYS A 335 -21.80 9.23 -15.43
N LYS A 336 -22.33 9.33 -14.22
CA LYS A 336 -22.48 10.59 -13.48
C LYS A 336 -21.67 10.53 -12.19
N PHE A 337 -20.95 11.60 -11.88
CA PHE A 337 -20.09 11.70 -10.70
C PHE A 337 -20.59 12.80 -9.79
N SER A 338 -20.79 12.51 -8.51
CA SER A 338 -21.28 13.46 -7.51
C SER A 338 -20.60 13.24 -6.18
N PHE A 339 -20.40 14.29 -5.41
CA PHE A 339 -20.00 14.15 -4.01
C PHE A 339 -21.18 13.86 -3.07
N ASN A 340 -22.42 13.98 -3.54
CA ASN A 340 -23.61 13.63 -2.79
C ASN A 340 -23.93 12.15 -3.03
N GLN A 341 -24.11 11.41 -1.93
CA GLN A 341 -24.37 9.97 -1.98
C GLN A 341 -25.70 9.60 -2.68
N ASP A 342 -26.65 10.53 -2.77
CA ASP A 342 -27.91 10.35 -3.51
C ASP A 342 -27.79 10.68 -5.01
N GLY A 343 -26.61 11.16 -5.45
CA GLY A 343 -26.35 11.54 -6.83
C GLY A 343 -27.00 12.86 -7.26
N SER A 344 -27.49 13.65 -6.31
CA SER A 344 -27.88 15.05 -6.54
C SER A 344 -26.66 15.92 -6.83
N ASP A 345 -26.87 17.06 -7.50
CA ASP A 345 -25.82 18.05 -7.82
C ASP A 345 -24.52 17.42 -8.40
N PRO A 346 -24.59 16.82 -9.61
CA PRO A 346 -23.44 16.13 -10.17
C PRO A 346 -22.30 17.10 -10.46
N LEU A 347 -21.10 16.72 -10.04
CA LEU A 347 -19.86 17.41 -10.39
C LEU A 347 -19.65 17.38 -11.91
N CYS A 348 -19.80 16.20 -12.51
CA CYS A 348 -19.74 16.00 -13.96
C CYS A 348 -20.47 14.74 -14.39
N GLN A 349 -20.65 14.58 -15.71
CA GLN A 349 -21.20 13.39 -16.31
C GLN A 349 -20.65 13.18 -17.72
N THR A 350 -20.65 11.93 -18.17
CA THR A 350 -20.33 11.53 -19.54
C THR A 350 -21.27 10.42 -20.02
N THR A 351 -21.32 10.21 -21.32
CA THR A 351 -21.98 9.05 -21.93
C THR A 351 -20.92 8.17 -22.55
N VAL A 352 -20.91 6.89 -22.17
CA VAL A 352 -20.04 5.87 -22.76
C VAL A 352 -20.92 4.97 -23.62
N THR A 353 -20.64 4.92 -24.92
CA THR A 353 -21.32 4.01 -25.85
C THR A 353 -20.61 2.67 -25.83
N ILE A 354 -21.35 1.62 -25.51
CA ILE A 354 -20.86 0.24 -25.45
C ILE A 354 -21.35 -0.50 -26.69
N ASP A 355 -20.42 -1.05 -27.44
CA ASP A 355 -20.67 -1.80 -28.67
C ASP A 355 -20.97 -3.28 -28.39
N GLU A 356 -21.54 -3.93 -29.39
CA GLU A 356 -21.64 -5.39 -29.44
C GLU A 356 -20.24 -6.00 -29.49
N MET A 357 -20.00 -7.04 -28.67
CA MET A 357 -18.71 -7.70 -28.65
C MET A 357 -18.50 -8.49 -29.95
N PRO A 358 -17.37 -8.32 -30.66
CA PRO A 358 -17.09 -9.09 -31.86
C PRO A 358 -17.03 -10.59 -31.58
N ALA A 359 -17.34 -11.37 -32.61
CA ALA A 359 -17.16 -12.82 -32.59
C ALA A 359 -15.72 -13.15 -33.02
N TYR A 360 -14.86 -13.38 -32.02
CA TYR A 360 -13.49 -13.83 -32.21
C TYR A 360 -13.38 -15.36 -32.28
N ASP A 361 -12.47 -15.84 -33.12
CA ASP A 361 -12.09 -17.25 -33.26
C ASP A 361 -10.57 -17.38 -33.07
N LEU A 362 -10.15 -17.67 -31.83
CA LEU A 362 -8.75 -17.88 -31.50
C LEU A 362 -8.52 -19.36 -31.22
N SER A 363 -7.36 -19.84 -31.66
CA SER A 363 -6.85 -21.16 -31.26
C SER A 363 -5.49 -20.99 -30.62
N GLY A 364 -5.14 -21.86 -29.66
CA GLY A 364 -3.83 -21.79 -29.06
C GLY A 364 -3.34 -23.10 -28.47
N THR A 365 -2.04 -23.15 -28.24
CA THR A 365 -1.34 -24.24 -27.54
C THR A 365 -0.58 -23.68 -26.36
N CYS A 366 -0.47 -24.45 -25.29
CA CYS A 366 0.28 -24.08 -24.09
C CYS A 366 1.45 -25.05 -23.87
N GLU A 367 2.64 -24.49 -23.68
CA GLU A 367 3.86 -25.19 -23.27
C GLU A 367 4.24 -24.72 -21.86
N VAL A 368 4.65 -25.63 -20.97
CA VAL A 368 5.20 -25.28 -19.65
C VAL A 368 6.73 -25.24 -19.76
N LEU A 369 7.34 -24.13 -19.36
CA LEU A 369 8.74 -23.81 -19.72
C LEU A 369 9.77 -24.32 -18.71
N ASN A 370 9.45 -24.32 -17.42
CA ASN A 370 10.40 -24.55 -16.33
C ASN A 370 10.23 -25.93 -15.65
N VAL A 371 9.84 -26.93 -16.44
CA VAL A 371 9.67 -28.31 -15.98
C VAL A 371 11.03 -28.94 -15.69
N THR A 372 11.30 -29.24 -14.42
CA THR A 372 12.55 -29.83 -13.96
C THR A 372 12.61 -31.34 -14.22
N ASP A 373 11.49 -32.05 -14.02
CA ASP A 373 11.34 -33.46 -14.41
C ASP A 373 10.15 -33.60 -15.37
N VAL A 374 10.45 -33.71 -16.66
CA VAL A 374 9.44 -33.81 -17.72
C VAL A 374 8.63 -35.11 -17.63
N ALA A 375 9.23 -36.21 -17.17
CA ALA A 375 8.55 -37.50 -17.10
C ALA A 375 7.50 -37.52 -16.00
N ASN A 376 7.80 -36.88 -14.86
CA ASN A 376 6.92 -36.83 -13.70
C ASN A 376 6.17 -35.49 -13.57
N ARG A 377 6.39 -34.54 -14.47
CA ARG A 377 5.79 -33.19 -14.47
C ARG A 377 6.09 -32.43 -13.17
N ILE A 378 7.34 -32.45 -12.75
CA ILE A 378 7.79 -31.73 -11.55
C ILE A 378 8.43 -30.40 -11.95
N ILE A 379 8.05 -29.34 -11.24
CA ILE A 379 8.66 -28.01 -11.30
C ILE A 379 9.27 -27.74 -9.92
N THR A 380 10.54 -27.32 -9.89
CA THR A 380 11.27 -27.02 -8.64
C THR A 380 11.48 -25.53 -8.38
N SER A 381 10.96 -24.69 -9.28
CA SER A 381 10.94 -23.23 -9.16
C SER A 381 9.73 -22.78 -8.36
N ASP A 382 9.86 -21.64 -7.70
CA ASP A 382 8.81 -20.80 -7.10
C ASP A 382 7.87 -20.13 -8.13
N THR A 383 8.05 -20.40 -9.42
CA THR A 383 7.22 -19.89 -10.51
C THR A 383 6.70 -21.05 -11.35
N PHE A 384 5.48 -20.94 -11.88
CA PHE A 384 4.95 -21.79 -12.95
C PHE A 384 4.93 -21.01 -14.27
N SER A 385 5.93 -21.23 -15.12
CA SER A 385 6.08 -20.48 -16.37
C SER A 385 5.44 -21.20 -17.55
N ILE A 386 4.61 -20.49 -18.32
CA ILE A 386 4.00 -21.01 -19.55
C ILE A 386 4.32 -20.15 -20.77
N ARG A 387 4.33 -20.79 -21.94
CA ARG A 387 4.29 -20.13 -23.24
C ARG A 387 2.99 -20.47 -23.95
N LEU A 388 2.17 -19.47 -24.22
CA LEU A 388 0.97 -19.58 -25.05
C LEU A 388 1.30 -19.18 -26.48
N THR A 389 1.08 -20.07 -27.43
CA THR A 389 1.09 -19.74 -28.87
C THR A 389 -0.34 -19.60 -29.34
N ILE A 390 -0.70 -18.45 -29.88
CA ILE A 390 -2.10 -18.04 -30.13
C ILE A 390 -2.22 -17.61 -31.58
N THR A 391 -3.23 -18.12 -32.29
CA THR A 391 -3.53 -17.79 -33.69
C THR A 391 -4.95 -17.27 -33.80
N ASN A 392 -5.12 -16.15 -34.49
CA ASN A 392 -6.43 -15.61 -34.84
C ASN A 392 -6.93 -16.25 -36.15
N ASN A 393 -7.90 -17.14 -36.06
CA ASN A 393 -8.54 -17.79 -37.21
C ASN A 393 -9.77 -17.02 -37.72
N GLY A 394 -10.17 -15.97 -37.01
CA GLY A 394 -11.33 -15.14 -37.32
C GLY A 394 -11.08 -14.16 -38.46
N THR A 395 -12.08 -13.32 -38.70
CA THR A 395 -12.04 -12.25 -39.71
C THR A 395 -11.83 -10.87 -39.11
N GLU A 396 -11.99 -10.72 -37.79
CA GLU A 396 -11.80 -9.47 -37.06
C GLU A 396 -10.39 -9.43 -36.45
N ASN A 397 -9.83 -8.22 -36.32
CA ASN A 397 -8.65 -8.03 -35.49
C ASN A 397 -9.01 -8.34 -34.04
N TYR A 398 -8.20 -9.14 -33.36
CA TYR A 398 -8.31 -9.33 -31.93
C TYR A 398 -7.42 -8.29 -31.24
N ASP A 399 -8.00 -7.47 -30.37
CA ASP A 399 -7.33 -6.41 -29.61
C ASP A 399 -7.90 -6.39 -28.20
N ASP A 400 -7.49 -7.39 -27.41
CA ASP A 400 -8.05 -7.66 -26.08
C ASP A 400 -7.10 -8.55 -25.25
N ASP A 401 -7.48 -8.80 -24.01
CA ASP A 401 -6.74 -9.63 -23.06
C ASP A 401 -6.97 -11.13 -23.27
N ILE A 402 -5.88 -11.89 -23.21
CA ILE A 402 -5.91 -13.31 -22.89
C ILE A 402 -5.81 -13.48 -21.37
N THR A 403 -6.80 -14.13 -20.79
CA THR A 403 -6.82 -14.43 -19.36
C THR A 403 -6.27 -15.82 -19.11
N VAL A 404 -5.29 -15.93 -18.20
CA VAL A 404 -4.71 -17.17 -17.72
C VAL A 404 -5.00 -17.33 -16.24
N MET A 405 -5.61 -18.44 -15.87
CA MET A 405 -5.91 -18.81 -14.49
C MET A 405 -5.05 -20.00 -14.07
N LEU A 406 -4.30 -19.86 -12.98
CA LEU A 406 -3.60 -20.94 -12.32
C LEU A 406 -4.52 -21.57 -11.29
N TYR A 407 -4.76 -22.87 -11.38
CA TYR A 407 -5.57 -23.61 -10.43
C TYR A 407 -4.73 -24.61 -9.65
N LYS A 408 -4.85 -24.55 -8.33
CA LYS A 408 -4.31 -25.54 -7.41
C LYS A 408 -5.28 -26.71 -7.28
N ASN A 409 -4.80 -27.93 -7.44
CA ASN A 409 -5.61 -29.14 -7.28
C ASN A 409 -6.10 -29.28 -5.84
N THR A 410 -7.41 -29.49 -5.67
CA THR A 410 -8.03 -29.79 -4.37
C THR A 410 -8.86 -31.06 -4.51
N SER A 411 -9.09 -31.82 -3.45
CA SER A 411 -9.89 -33.05 -3.51
C SER A 411 -11.34 -32.76 -3.95
N GLY A 412 -11.60 -32.89 -5.25
CA GLY A 412 -12.85 -32.53 -5.94
C GLY A 412 -12.53 -31.98 -7.32
N SER A 413 -13.32 -32.31 -8.35
CA SER A 413 -13.05 -32.05 -9.78
C SER A 413 -12.93 -30.59 -10.23
N SER A 414 -12.84 -29.64 -9.29
CA SER A 414 -12.61 -28.23 -9.51
C SER A 414 -11.55 -27.78 -8.50
N GLY A 415 -10.33 -27.51 -8.97
CA GLY A 415 -9.27 -26.94 -8.12
C GLY A 415 -9.63 -25.56 -7.57
N SER A 416 -8.87 -25.05 -6.60
CA SER A 416 -8.99 -23.68 -6.11
C SER A 416 -8.17 -22.73 -6.98
N LEU A 417 -8.74 -21.58 -7.37
CA LEU A 417 -8.01 -20.54 -8.09
C LEU A 417 -6.84 -20.01 -7.24
N ALA A 418 -5.63 -20.06 -7.78
CA ALA A 418 -4.40 -19.60 -7.16
C ALA A 418 -3.92 -18.26 -7.74
N GLN A 419 -4.15 -18.00 -9.02
CA GLN A 419 -3.76 -16.74 -9.65
C GLN A 419 -4.57 -16.51 -10.93
N THR A 420 -4.81 -15.25 -11.26
CA THR A 420 -5.32 -14.84 -12.58
C THR A 420 -4.35 -13.80 -13.15
N VAL A 421 -3.97 -13.97 -14.41
CA VAL A 421 -3.12 -13.03 -15.15
C VAL A 421 -3.82 -12.68 -16.46
N ASN A 422 -3.96 -11.38 -16.74
CA ASN A 422 -4.43 -10.89 -18.03
C ASN A 422 -3.24 -10.39 -18.85
N ARG A 423 -3.25 -10.66 -20.16
CA ARG A 423 -2.23 -10.20 -21.11
C ARG A 423 -2.88 -9.66 -22.37
N ALA A 424 -2.77 -8.36 -22.57
CA ALA A 424 -3.23 -7.68 -23.76
C ALA A 424 -2.42 -8.14 -24.98
N ILE A 425 -3.13 -8.51 -26.04
CA ILE A 425 -2.51 -8.83 -27.33
C ILE A 425 -3.30 -8.19 -28.47
N MET A 426 -2.57 -7.82 -29.52
CA MET A 426 -3.13 -7.45 -30.81
C MET A 426 -2.76 -8.50 -31.85
N LEU A 427 -3.75 -9.07 -32.53
CA LEU A 427 -3.60 -10.11 -33.54
C LEU A 427 -4.53 -9.83 -34.71
N ALA A 428 -3.95 -9.52 -35.88
CA ALA A 428 -4.74 -9.43 -37.10
C ALA A 428 -5.21 -10.83 -37.57
N PRO A 429 -6.26 -10.92 -38.42
CA PRO A 429 -6.71 -12.16 -39.02
C PRO A 429 -5.58 -12.97 -39.65
N GLY A 430 -5.43 -14.23 -39.23
CA GLY A 430 -4.41 -15.17 -39.70
C GLY A 430 -3.03 -15.00 -39.06
N GLU A 431 -2.84 -14.04 -38.16
CA GLU A 431 -1.57 -13.89 -37.42
C GLU A 431 -1.47 -14.88 -36.26
N THR A 432 -0.22 -15.18 -35.90
CA THR A 432 0.15 -16.01 -34.75
C THR A 432 1.17 -15.27 -33.90
N THR A 433 0.98 -15.27 -32.58
CA THR A 433 1.94 -14.73 -31.61
C THR A 433 2.24 -15.76 -30.52
N ALA A 434 3.35 -15.56 -29.80
CA ALA A 434 3.69 -16.34 -28.62
C ALA A 434 3.95 -15.38 -27.44
N ILE A 435 3.30 -15.64 -26.31
CA ILE A 435 3.47 -14.88 -25.08
C ILE A 435 3.93 -15.81 -23.96
N GLU A 436 4.84 -15.33 -23.12
CA GLU A 436 5.32 -16.03 -21.93
C GLU A 436 4.72 -15.39 -20.69
N ILE A 437 4.28 -16.23 -19.75
CA ILE A 437 3.59 -15.81 -18.54
C ILE A 437 4.15 -16.60 -17.37
N ASP A 438 4.64 -15.87 -16.39
CA ASP A 438 5.09 -16.38 -15.11
C ASP A 438 3.93 -16.31 -14.09
N LEU A 439 3.71 -17.42 -13.38
CA LEU A 439 2.64 -17.57 -12.39
C LEU A 439 3.26 -17.97 -11.04
N ASP A 440 3.46 -17.00 -10.16
CA ASP A 440 4.32 -17.11 -8.97
C ASP A 440 3.58 -17.56 -7.69
N ASN A 441 2.24 -17.70 -7.72
CA ASN A 441 1.46 -18.12 -6.53
C ASN A 441 1.43 -19.66 -6.36
N VAL A 442 2.59 -20.31 -6.46
CA VAL A 442 2.75 -21.76 -6.26
C VAL A 442 3.25 -22.09 -4.86
N ILE A 443 2.85 -23.26 -4.36
CA ILE A 443 3.17 -23.75 -3.02
C ILE A 443 3.73 -25.16 -3.16
N ASP A 444 4.80 -25.43 -2.41
CA ASP A 444 5.43 -26.74 -2.33
C ASP A 444 4.44 -27.88 -2.03
N GLY A 445 4.63 -29.01 -2.70
CA GLY A 445 3.85 -30.24 -2.52
C GLY A 445 2.46 -30.24 -3.16
N TRP A 446 2.09 -29.20 -3.92
CA TRP A 446 0.79 -29.10 -4.58
C TRP A 446 0.87 -29.28 -6.10
N ASP A 447 -0.21 -29.82 -6.67
CA ASP A 447 -0.38 -29.92 -8.12
C ASP A 447 -1.09 -28.69 -8.68
N TYR A 448 -0.63 -28.19 -9.82
CA TYR A 448 -1.19 -27.01 -10.49
C TYR A 448 -1.43 -27.26 -11.96
N PHE A 449 -2.46 -26.61 -12.52
CA PHE A 449 -2.64 -26.48 -13.97
C PHE A 449 -3.03 -25.06 -14.33
N ALA A 450 -2.62 -24.61 -15.52
CA ALA A 450 -3.02 -23.33 -16.08
C ALA A 450 -4.17 -23.52 -17.10
N PHE A 451 -5.15 -22.62 -17.05
CA PHE A 451 -6.27 -22.55 -17.97
C PHE A 451 -6.30 -21.18 -18.63
N ALA A 452 -6.21 -21.13 -19.95
CA ALA A 452 -6.24 -19.90 -20.72
C ALA A 452 -7.58 -19.79 -21.48
N PHE A 453 -8.16 -18.59 -21.47
CA PHE A 453 -9.39 -18.28 -22.17
C PHE A 453 -9.39 -16.83 -22.67
N TYR A 454 -10.31 -16.54 -23.57
CA TYR A 454 -10.55 -15.20 -24.11
C TYR A 454 -12.06 -14.96 -24.16
N TYR A 455 -12.51 -13.71 -24.25
CA TYR A 455 -13.92 -13.41 -24.42
C TYR A 455 -14.27 -13.28 -25.91
N SER A 456 -15.46 -13.73 -26.28
CA SER A 456 -16.01 -13.61 -27.64
C SER A 456 -17.53 -13.66 -27.56
N ASN A 457 -18.21 -12.74 -28.26
CA ASN A 457 -19.68 -12.63 -28.25
C ASN A 457 -20.26 -12.56 -26.81
N GLY A 458 -19.57 -11.81 -25.93
CA GLY A 458 -19.95 -11.62 -24.53
C GLY A 458 -19.83 -12.86 -23.64
N GLN A 459 -19.14 -13.91 -24.07
CA GLN A 459 -18.94 -15.17 -23.33
C GLN A 459 -17.47 -15.57 -23.33
N SER A 460 -17.01 -16.27 -22.28
CA SER A 460 -15.65 -16.83 -22.26
C SER A 460 -15.56 -18.04 -23.18
N GLN A 461 -14.51 -18.08 -24.00
CA GLN A 461 -14.12 -19.16 -24.88
C GLN A 461 -12.82 -19.76 -24.38
N THR A 462 -12.80 -21.08 -24.18
CA THR A 462 -11.57 -21.78 -23.79
C THR A 462 -10.56 -21.70 -24.93
N LEU A 463 -9.36 -21.20 -24.62
CA LEU A 463 -8.24 -21.20 -25.57
C LEU A 463 -7.48 -22.53 -25.48
N THR A 464 -6.99 -22.85 -24.29
CA THR A 464 -6.18 -24.06 -24.03
C THR A 464 -5.99 -24.25 -22.52
N ASN A 465 -5.50 -25.42 -22.12
CA ASN A 465 -5.15 -25.71 -20.73
C ASN A 465 -3.95 -26.67 -20.65
N THR A 466 -3.21 -26.59 -19.54
CA THR A 466 -2.12 -27.53 -19.27
C THR A 466 -2.65 -28.80 -18.60
N GLN A 467 -1.76 -29.79 -18.49
CA GLN A 467 -1.93 -30.86 -17.51
C GLN A 467 -1.51 -30.38 -16.12
N PHE A 468 -1.73 -31.22 -15.10
CA PHE A 468 -1.23 -30.98 -13.76
C PHE A 468 0.29 -31.18 -13.70
N TYR A 469 0.98 -30.26 -13.03
CA TYR A 469 2.39 -30.34 -12.64
C TYR A 469 2.50 -30.18 -11.13
N THR A 470 3.38 -30.96 -10.52
CA THR A 470 3.64 -30.91 -9.07
C THR A 470 4.77 -29.94 -8.79
N ILE A 471 4.54 -29.03 -7.85
CA ILE A 471 5.57 -28.11 -7.35
C ILE A 471 6.32 -28.82 -6.22
N VAL A 472 7.63 -28.93 -6.36
CA VAL A 472 8.52 -29.53 -5.36
C VAL A 472 9.71 -28.61 -5.18
N PHE A 473 9.66 -27.72 -4.19
CA PHE A 473 10.81 -26.88 -3.89
C PHE A 473 11.95 -27.76 -3.39
N PRO A 474 13.20 -27.45 -3.78
CA PRO A 474 14.35 -28.10 -3.15
C PRO A 474 14.27 -27.86 -1.64
N GLU A 475 14.51 -28.89 -0.84
CA GLU A 475 14.58 -28.72 0.62
C GLU A 475 15.61 -27.63 0.92
N VAL A 476 15.14 -26.51 1.49
CA VAL A 476 16.04 -25.54 2.10
C VAL A 476 16.66 -26.26 3.28
N PRO A 477 18.00 -26.38 3.35
CA PRO A 477 18.65 -26.95 4.52
C PRO A 477 18.10 -26.24 5.76
N GLN A 478 17.44 -26.98 6.66
CA GLN A 478 16.94 -26.38 7.89
C GLN A 478 18.14 -25.84 8.65
N ILE A 479 18.18 -24.53 8.90
CA ILE A 479 19.20 -23.95 9.77
C ILE A 479 18.83 -24.35 11.19
N VAL A 480 19.46 -25.39 11.69
CA VAL A 480 19.31 -25.85 13.07
C VAL A 480 20.50 -25.28 13.83
N ARG A 481 20.29 -24.15 14.54
CA ARG A 481 21.32 -23.50 15.37
C ARG A 481 21.99 -24.56 16.25
N GLY A 482 23.29 -24.73 16.07
CA GLY A 482 24.08 -25.71 16.82
C GLY A 482 24.22 -27.12 16.23
N ASP A 483 23.48 -27.48 15.18
CA ASP A 483 23.64 -28.74 14.43
C ASP A 483 24.75 -28.58 13.39
N VAL A 484 25.97 -28.57 13.87
CA VAL A 484 27.18 -28.28 13.09
C VAL A 484 27.44 -29.40 12.07
N ASN A 485 27.02 -30.63 12.38
CA ASN A 485 27.27 -31.81 11.55
C ASN A 485 26.13 -32.12 10.55
N GLY A 486 24.98 -31.47 10.68
CA GLY A 486 23.82 -31.57 9.79
C GLY A 486 22.99 -32.86 9.96
N ASP A 487 23.07 -33.53 11.12
CA ASP A 487 22.35 -34.78 11.38
C ASP A 487 20.96 -34.57 12.04
N ASN A 488 20.54 -33.31 12.18
CA ASN A 488 19.32 -32.85 12.85
C ASN A 488 19.28 -33.09 14.36
N ALA A 489 20.42 -33.40 14.99
CA ALA A 489 20.58 -33.38 16.44
C ALA A 489 21.54 -32.26 16.85
N VAL A 490 21.29 -31.64 18.01
CA VAL A 490 22.25 -30.71 18.62
C VAL A 490 22.84 -31.39 19.84
N ASP A 491 24.01 -31.98 19.68
CA ASP A 491 24.68 -32.75 20.72
C ASP A 491 26.19 -32.49 20.79
N ILE A 492 26.89 -33.32 21.58
CA ILE A 492 28.33 -33.14 21.84
C ILE A 492 29.19 -33.36 20.58
N SER A 493 28.68 -34.08 19.59
CA SER A 493 29.36 -34.29 18.32
C SER A 493 29.48 -32.98 17.54
N ASP A 494 28.47 -32.11 17.60
CA ASP A 494 28.48 -30.77 16.99
C ASP A 494 29.51 -29.86 17.63
N ALA A 495 29.55 -29.81 18.96
CA ALA A 495 30.56 -29.05 19.69
C ALA A 495 31.97 -29.54 19.37
N THR A 496 32.15 -30.85 19.24
CA THR A 496 33.44 -31.45 18.86
C THR A 496 33.84 -31.04 17.45
N MET A 497 32.89 -31.05 16.52
CA MET A 497 33.12 -30.72 15.11
C MET A 497 33.41 -29.23 14.91
N LEU A 498 32.67 -28.37 15.61
CA LEU A 498 32.91 -26.91 15.63
C LEU A 498 34.29 -26.59 16.18
N ILE A 499 34.68 -27.18 17.31
CA ILE A 499 36.02 -26.97 17.88
C ILE A 499 37.11 -27.46 16.93
N ASN A 500 36.92 -28.63 16.30
CA ASN A 500 37.88 -29.13 15.33
C ASN A 500 38.05 -28.20 14.13
N TYR A 501 36.97 -27.59 13.66
CA TYR A 501 37.04 -26.56 12.62
C TYR A 501 37.76 -25.30 13.08
N LEU A 502 37.43 -24.78 14.26
CA LEU A 502 38.10 -23.60 14.80
C LEU A 502 39.61 -23.81 14.99
N LEU A 503 40.03 -25.05 15.28
CA LEU A 503 41.44 -25.41 15.47
C LEU A 503 42.18 -25.73 14.16
N SER A 504 41.51 -26.34 13.18
CA SER A 504 42.15 -26.87 11.96
C SER A 504 41.90 -26.03 10.71
N GLY A 505 40.84 -25.21 10.72
CA GLY A 505 40.31 -24.52 9.54
C GLY A 505 39.65 -25.44 8.52
N ASN A 506 39.49 -26.75 8.80
CA ASN A 506 38.84 -27.67 7.87
C ASN A 506 37.32 -27.65 8.04
N ALA A 507 36.61 -27.23 7.00
CA ALA A 507 35.15 -27.15 6.96
C ALA A 507 34.47 -28.42 6.39
N ASP A 508 35.22 -29.50 6.13
CA ASP A 508 34.65 -30.75 5.62
C ASP A 508 33.52 -31.29 6.52
N GLY A 509 32.32 -31.37 5.95
CA GLY A 509 31.12 -31.87 6.63
C GLY A 509 30.42 -30.86 7.53
N ILE A 510 30.93 -29.63 7.67
CA ILE A 510 30.37 -28.61 8.57
C ILE A 510 29.34 -27.75 7.87
N ASN A 511 28.20 -27.58 8.52
CA ASN A 511 27.23 -26.55 8.17
C ASN A 511 27.61 -25.23 8.88
N LEU A 512 28.24 -24.30 8.14
CA LEU A 512 28.70 -23.02 8.70
C LEU A 512 27.55 -22.09 9.13
N GLU A 513 26.36 -22.23 8.53
CA GLU A 513 25.18 -21.46 8.94
C GLU A 513 24.66 -21.96 10.30
N ASN A 514 24.65 -23.28 10.51
CA ASN A 514 24.30 -23.88 11.81
C ASN A 514 25.38 -23.63 12.88
N ALA A 515 26.63 -23.48 12.45
CA ALA A 515 27.78 -23.26 13.32
C ALA A 515 27.86 -21.85 13.92
N ASN A 516 27.17 -20.86 13.34
CA ASN A 516 27.02 -19.50 13.90
C ASN A 516 26.00 -19.53 15.06
N CYS A 517 26.43 -20.12 16.17
CA CYS A 517 25.62 -20.37 17.34
C CYS A 517 25.31 -19.11 18.13
N ASP A 518 26.01 -17.98 17.99
CA ASP A 518 25.69 -16.72 18.67
C ASP A 518 25.00 -15.68 17.76
N LEU A 519 24.81 -16.01 16.47
CA LEU A 519 24.15 -15.21 15.44
C LEU A 519 24.86 -13.87 15.13
N ASN A 520 26.15 -13.75 15.41
CA ASN A 520 26.91 -12.53 15.15
C ASN A 520 27.36 -12.37 13.67
N GLY A 521 27.16 -13.41 12.86
CA GLY A 521 27.47 -13.42 11.42
C GLY A 521 28.85 -14.00 11.06
N GLY A 522 29.63 -14.41 12.06
CA GLY A 522 30.87 -15.18 11.92
C GLY A 522 30.76 -16.55 12.58
N VAL A 523 31.78 -17.40 12.37
CA VAL A 523 31.94 -18.66 13.11
C VAL A 523 33.28 -18.61 13.82
N ASP A 524 33.25 -18.37 15.13
CA ASP A 524 34.43 -18.24 15.99
C ASP A 524 34.26 -18.93 17.35
N ILE A 525 35.15 -18.62 18.31
CA ILE A 525 35.17 -19.26 19.63
C ILE A 525 33.95 -18.92 20.48
N SER A 526 33.27 -17.79 20.23
CA SER A 526 32.03 -17.42 20.89
C SER A 526 30.90 -18.40 20.54
N ASP A 527 30.87 -18.92 19.31
CA ASP A 527 29.89 -19.92 18.88
C ASP A 527 30.08 -21.25 19.59
N ALA A 528 31.33 -21.72 19.71
CA ALA A 528 31.63 -22.93 20.48
C ALA A 528 31.24 -22.77 21.96
N THR A 529 31.48 -21.58 22.53
CA THR A 529 31.06 -21.27 23.91
C THR A 529 29.54 -21.30 24.04
N THR A 530 28.83 -20.73 23.08
CA THR A 530 27.37 -20.67 23.04
C THR A 530 26.75 -22.06 22.89
N LEU A 531 27.28 -22.88 22.00
CA LEU A 531 26.85 -24.26 21.81
C LEU A 531 27.08 -25.11 23.06
N ILE A 532 28.24 -25.01 23.70
CA ILE A 532 28.52 -25.75 24.94
C ILE A 532 27.57 -25.32 26.07
N ASN A 533 27.30 -24.02 26.19
CA ASN A 533 26.35 -23.52 27.18
C ASN A 533 24.92 -24.04 26.94
N TYR A 534 24.49 -24.11 25.68
CA TYR A 534 23.23 -24.73 25.31
C TYR A 534 23.18 -26.21 25.69
N LEU A 535 24.22 -26.99 25.36
CA LEU A 535 24.29 -28.42 25.70
C LEU A 535 24.25 -28.68 27.22
N LEU A 536 24.76 -27.75 28.03
CA LEU A 536 24.78 -27.87 29.49
C LEU A 536 23.49 -27.40 30.16
N ASN A 537 22.87 -26.33 29.63
CA ASN A 537 21.79 -25.61 30.30
C ASN A 537 20.42 -25.76 29.59
N GLY A 538 20.39 -26.25 28.36
CA GLY A 538 19.19 -26.45 27.54
C GLY A 538 18.59 -25.16 26.96
N THR A 539 19.28 -24.02 27.06
CA THR A 539 18.80 -22.71 26.59
C THR A 539 19.90 -21.96 25.85
N TRP A 540 19.54 -21.35 24.72
CA TRP A 540 20.42 -20.42 24.02
C TRP A 540 20.51 -19.07 24.76
N PRO A 541 21.64 -18.34 24.65
CA PRO A 541 21.74 -16.95 25.11
C PRO A 541 20.71 -16.04 24.45
#